data_AF-A0A9X5H763-F1
#
_entry.id   AF-A0A9X5H763-F1
#
_cell.length_a   1.000
_cell.length_b   1.000
_cell.length_c   1.000
_cell.angle_alpha   90.00
_cell.angle_beta   90.00
_cell.angle_gamma   90.00
#
_symmetry.space_group_name_H-M   'P 1'
#
loop_
_entity.id
_entity.type
_entity.pdbx_description
1 polymer ?
#
loop_
_entity_poly.entity_id
_entity_poly.type
_entity_poly.pdbx_seq_one_letter_code
_entity_poly.pdbx_strand_id
1 'polypeptide(L)'
;MIQAADAMVFSASEKHRHNAACFSVMLRMYIGCGFRLNEIRLLKAKDVDLEYGIIHVRNAKGSRDRIVPMHETLAECVKIYSESGIP
;
A
#
# COMPACT_ATOMS: atom_id res chain seq x y z
N MET A 1 -15.31 -4.77 -0.62
CA MET A 1 -14.09 -5.10 0.17
C MET A 1 -13.24 -3.87 0.44
N ILE A 2 -12.77 -3.13 -0.58
CA ILE A 2 -11.93 -1.92 -0.38
C ILE A 2 -12.64 -0.86 0.48
N GLN A 3 -13.88 -0.50 0.16
CA GLN A 3 -14.66 0.47 0.95
C GLN A 3 -14.85 0.07 2.42
N ALA A 4 -14.96 -1.22 2.71
CA ALA A 4 -15.09 -1.72 4.09
C ALA A 4 -13.77 -1.63 4.85
N ALA A 5 -12.64 -1.90 4.18
CA ALA A 5 -11.30 -1.71 4.75
C ALA A 5 -11.01 -0.22 5.02
N ASP A 6 -11.46 0.67 4.13
CA ASP A 6 -11.33 2.12 4.33
C ASP A 6 -12.19 2.60 5.49
N ALA A 7 -13.45 2.14 5.59
CA ALA A 7 -14.32 2.45 6.72
C ALA A 7 -13.70 2.02 8.06
N MET A 8 -12.97 0.90 8.07
CA MET A 8 -12.27 0.41 9.26
C MET A 8 -11.20 1.38 9.76
N VAL A 9 -10.56 2.17 8.88
CA VAL A 9 -9.58 3.19 9.27
C VAL A 9 -10.25 4.29 10.10
N PHE A 10 -11.45 4.72 9.69
CA PHE A 10 -12.21 5.78 10.36
C PHE A 10 -12.92 5.29 11.63
N SER A 11 -13.33 4.03 11.67
CA SER A 11 -14.01 3.44 12.84
C SER A 11 -13.05 2.85 13.87
N ALA A 12 -11.76 2.70 13.56
CA ALA A 12 -10.77 2.17 14.48
C ALA A 12 -10.46 3.17 15.61
N SER A 13 -10.29 2.65 16.83
CA SER A 13 -9.79 3.43 17.96
C SER A 13 -8.37 3.93 17.68
N GLU A 14 -7.93 5.00 18.36
CA GLU A 14 -6.60 5.60 18.11
C GLU A 14 -5.47 4.58 18.12
N LYS A 15 -5.52 3.63 19.07
CA LYS A 15 -4.57 2.55 19.23
C LYS A 15 -4.47 1.62 18.01
N HIS A 16 -5.54 1.46 17.24
CA HIS A 16 -5.62 0.53 16.12
C HIS A 16 -5.68 1.21 14.74
N ARG A 17 -5.76 2.54 14.67
CA ARG A 17 -5.83 3.28 13.40
C ARG A 17 -4.65 2.99 12.48
N HIS A 18 -3.44 2.87 13.03
CA HIS A 18 -2.25 2.48 12.27
C HIS A 18 -2.45 1.13 11.58
N ASN A 19 -2.81 0.08 12.33
CA ASN A 19 -3.00 -1.26 11.79
C ASN A 19 -4.13 -1.30 10.77
N ALA A 20 -5.22 -0.56 11.00
CA ALA A 20 -6.33 -0.44 10.06
C ALA A 20 -5.91 0.24 8.75
N ALA A 21 -5.12 1.32 8.82
CA ALA A 21 -4.60 2.01 7.66
C ALA A 21 -3.61 1.14 6.87
N CYS A 22 -2.65 0.51 7.56
CA CYS A 22 -1.76 -0.51 7.00
C CYS A 22 -2.54 -1.61 6.28
N PHE A 23 -3.56 -2.16 6.93
CA PHE A 23 -4.38 -3.22 6.35
C PHE A 23 -5.12 -2.75 5.08
N SER A 24 -5.74 -1.56 5.10
CA SER A 24 -6.43 -1.03 3.92
C SER A 24 -5.46 -0.83 2.74
N VAL A 25 -4.29 -0.22 2.98
CA VAL A 25 -3.27 -0.01 1.95
C VAL A 25 -2.77 -1.34 1.39
N MET A 26 -2.45 -2.31 2.25
CA MET A 26 -2.01 -3.64 1.83
C MET A 26 -3.08 -4.36 0.99
N LEU A 27 -4.36 -4.25 1.39
CA LEU A 27 -5.47 -4.89 0.67
C LEU A 27 -5.69 -4.26 -0.71
N ARG A 28 -5.55 -2.93 -0.82
CA ARG A 28 -5.60 -2.21 -2.10
C ARG A 28 -4.43 -2.58 -3.01
N MET A 29 -3.20 -2.71 -2.49
CA MET A 29 -2.06 -3.20 -3.26
C MET A 29 -2.27 -4.64 -3.72
N TYR A 30 -2.77 -5.51 -2.84
CA TYR A 30 -3.00 -6.92 -3.15
C TYR A 30 -4.04 -7.12 -4.26
N ILE A 31 -5.22 -6.52 -4.09
CA ILE A 31 -6.36 -6.72 -5.01
C ILE A 31 -6.27 -5.78 -6.22
N GLY A 32 -5.94 -4.50 -6.01
CA GLY A 32 -5.96 -3.48 -7.04
C GLY A 32 -4.77 -3.55 -7.99
N CYS A 33 -3.60 -3.95 -7.49
CA CYS A 33 -2.36 -3.95 -8.27
C CYS A 33 -1.77 -5.36 -8.48
N GLY A 34 -2.43 -6.41 -7.97
CA GLY A 34 -2.02 -7.80 -8.20
C GLY A 34 -0.70 -8.19 -7.54
N PHE A 35 -0.35 -7.56 -6.42
CA PHE A 35 0.85 -7.92 -5.67
C PHE A 35 0.71 -9.29 -5.01
N ARG A 36 1.83 -10.01 -4.89
CA ARG A 36 1.91 -11.18 -4.01
C ARG A 36 2.10 -10.72 -2.57
N LEU A 37 1.59 -11.50 -1.62
CA LEU A 37 1.69 -11.16 -0.19
C LEU A 37 3.13 -10.89 0.27
N ASN A 38 4.09 -11.70 -0.18
CA ASN A 38 5.50 -11.51 0.14
C ASN A 38 6.10 -10.25 -0.49
N GLU A 39 5.62 -9.82 -1.65
CA GLU A 39 6.09 -8.59 -2.30
C GLU A 39 5.63 -7.37 -1.52
N ILE A 40 4.39 -7.36 -1.02
CA ILE A 40 3.86 -6.31 -0.14
C ILE A 40 4.65 -6.25 1.17
N ARG A 41 4.89 -7.40 1.80
CA ARG A 41 5.60 -7.49 3.09
C ARG A 41 7.06 -7.03 3.01
N LEU A 42 7.69 -7.14 1.86
CA LEU A 42 9.09 -6.77 1.64
C LEU A 42 9.26 -5.41 0.97
N LEU A 43 8.15 -4.74 0.65
CA LEU A 43 8.16 -3.44 0.00
C LEU A 43 8.80 -2.41 0.93
N LYS A 44 9.70 -1.60 0.38
CA LYS A 44 10.36 -0.51 1.11
C LYS A 44 9.83 0.83 0.62
N ALA A 45 9.84 1.83 1.47
CA ALA A 45 9.41 3.19 1.10
C ALA A 45 10.15 3.72 -0.15
N LYS A 46 11.45 3.42 -0.28
CA LYS A 46 12.28 3.80 -1.45
C LYS A 46 11.86 3.16 -2.78
N ASP A 47 11.02 2.14 -2.73
CA ASP A 47 10.53 1.42 -3.90
C ASP A 47 9.15 1.95 -4.34
N VAL A 48 8.58 2.91 -3.61
CA VAL A 48 7.32 3.58 -3.92
C VAL A 48 7.62 4.97 -4.46
N ASP A 49 7.25 5.21 -5.71
CA ASP A 49 7.33 6.51 -6.34
C ASP A 49 5.92 7.11 -6.41
N LEU A 50 5.68 8.08 -5.53
CA LEU A 50 4.40 8.78 -5.44
C LEU A 50 4.24 9.89 -6.49
N GLU A 51 5.35 10.33 -7.10
CA GLU A 51 5.32 11.38 -8.15
C GLU A 51 4.83 10.78 -9.46
N TYR A 52 5.38 9.62 -9.84
CA TYR A 52 4.97 8.88 -11.04
C TYR A 52 3.85 7.86 -10.78
N GLY A 53 3.48 7.65 -9.51
CA GLY A 53 2.44 6.69 -9.14
C GLY A 53 2.83 5.24 -9.45
N ILE A 54 4.11 4.88 -9.28
CA ILE A 54 4.63 3.54 -9.59
C ILE A 54 5.28 2.88 -8.37
N ILE A 55 5.25 1.56 -8.34
CA ILE A 55 5.94 0.76 -7.33
C ILE A 55 6.93 -0.18 -8.01
N HIS A 56 8.18 -0.14 -7.54
CA HIS A 56 9.24 -1.05 -7.97
C HIS A 56 9.22 -2.33 -7.14
N VAL A 57 8.68 -3.40 -7.71
CA VAL A 57 8.74 -4.72 -7.07
C VAL A 57 10.08 -5.36 -7.39
N ARG A 58 11.00 -5.31 -6.42
CA ARG A 58 12.31 -5.95 -6.51
C ARG A 58 12.26 -7.43 -6.16
N ASN A 59 13.14 -8.23 -6.74
CA ASN A 59 13.29 -9.66 -6.44
C ASN A 59 11.97 -10.45 -6.58
N ALA A 60 11.17 -10.15 -7.60
CA ALA A 60 9.98 -10.97 -7.86
C ALA A 60 10.38 -12.38 -8.33
N LYS A 61 9.38 -13.27 -8.49
CA LYS A 61 9.61 -14.67 -8.88
C LYS A 61 10.54 -14.78 -10.10
N GLY A 62 11.66 -15.46 -9.93
CA GLY A 62 12.70 -15.62 -10.96
C GLY A 62 13.74 -14.49 -11.00
N SER A 63 13.92 -13.76 -9.90
CA SER A 63 14.91 -12.67 -9.76
C SER A 63 14.75 -11.56 -10.80
N ARG A 64 13.50 -11.30 -11.17
CA ARG A 64 13.15 -10.21 -12.11
C ARG A 64 12.46 -9.10 -11.35
N ASP A 65 12.85 -7.88 -11.65
CA ASP A 65 12.17 -6.70 -11.16
C ASP A 65 10.99 -6.37 -12.09
N ARG A 66 9.93 -5.79 -11.53
CA ARG A 66 8.84 -5.25 -12.33
C ARG A 66 8.33 -3.94 -11.74
N ILE A 67 7.79 -3.11 -12.61
CA ILE A 67 7.10 -1.88 -12.22
C ILE A 67 5.60 -2.20 -12.15
N VAL A 68 4.96 -1.76 -11.08
CA VAL A 68 3.52 -1.88 -10.87
C VAL A 68 2.93 -0.48 -10.78
N PRO A 69 2.11 -0.04 -11.74
CA PRO A 69 1.43 1.24 -11.66
C PRO A 69 0.36 1.19 -10.55
N MET A 70 0.28 2.28 -9.79
CA MET A 70 -0.77 2.51 -8.82
C MET A 70 -1.90 3.29 -9.49
N HIS A 71 -3.14 2.94 -9.13
CA HIS A 71 -4.27 3.80 -9.42
C HIS A 71 -4.16 5.08 -8.59
N GLU A 72 -4.66 6.22 -9.10
CA GLU A 72 -4.56 7.53 -8.45
C GLU A 72 -5.07 7.52 -7.00
N THR A 73 -6.20 6.85 -6.77
CA THR A 73 -6.80 6.70 -5.44
C THR A 73 -5.93 5.92 -4.45
N LEU A 74 -5.06 5.03 -4.93
CA LEU A 74 -4.09 4.34 -4.08
C LEU A 74 -2.89 5.24 -3.80
N ALA A 75 -2.38 5.94 -4.81
CA ALA A 75 -1.26 6.86 -4.64
C ALA A 75 -1.59 7.96 -3.61
N GLU A 76 -2.80 8.53 -3.68
CA GLU A 76 -3.28 9.51 -2.71
C GLU A 76 -3.37 8.92 -1.29
N CYS A 77 -3.94 7.71 -1.14
CA CYS A 77 -4.00 7.04 0.17
C CYS A 77 -2.61 6.76 0.75
N VAL A 78 -1.65 6.30 -0.06
CA VAL A 78 -0.29 6.05 0.40
C VAL A 78 0.41 7.36 0.77
N LYS A 79 0.17 8.44 0.02
CA LYS A 79 0.67 9.77 0.35
C LYS A 79 0.16 10.26 1.70
N ILE A 80 -1.16 10.23 1.91
CA ILE A 80 -1.79 10.59 3.18
C ILE A 80 -1.22 9.74 4.32
N TYR A 81 -1.09 8.43 4.09
CA TYR A 81 -0.53 7.50 5.08
C TYR A 81 0.91 7.86 5.44
N SER A 82 1.76 8.16 4.45
CA SER A 82 3.15 8.56 4.64
C SER A 82 3.29 9.91 5.35
N GLU A 83 2.40 10.86 5.08
CA GLU A 83 2.40 12.19 5.70
C GLU A 83 1.81 12.20 7.12
N SER A 84 0.98 11.20 7.45
CA SER A 84 0.33 11.10 8.76
C SER A 84 1.30 10.82 9.92
N GLY A 85 2.60 10.58 9.64
CA GLY A 85 3.63 10.36 10.66
C GLY A 85 3.38 9.10 11.49
N ILE A 86 2.52 8.20 11.01
CA ILE A 86 2.21 6.94 11.66
C ILE A 86 3.40 6.00 11.35
N PRO A 87 4.15 5.55 12.37
CA PRO A 87 5.41 4.82 12.19
C PRO A 87 5.26 3.50 11.43
#